data_AF-A0A151EQD4-F1
#
_entry.id   AF-A0A151EQD4-F1
#
_cell.length_a   1.000
_cell.length_b   1.000
_cell.length_c   1.000
_cell.angle_alpha   90.00
_cell.angle_beta   90.00
_cell.angle_gamma   90.00
#
_symmetry.space_group_name_H-M   'P 1'
#
loop_
_entity.id
_entity.type
_entity.pdbx_description
1 polymer ?
#
loop_
_entity_poly.entity_id
_entity_poly.type
_entity_poly.pdbx_seq_one_letter_code
_entity_poly.pdbx_strand_id
1 'polypeptide(L)'
;MLIFAVIPSIILLVILRDRIVIKNLAISLIVLFIIGVIWDQISVRLGIWSFSQDKIIGNLFEIPFEEYIFIIFVPILSIMVYTLINKINKN
;
A
#
# COMPACT_ATOMS: atom_id res chain seq x y z
N MET A 1 -0.64 -11.82 0.43
CA MET A 1 -0.23 -10.57 -0.27
C MET A 1 0.53 -9.63 0.64
N LEU A 2 0.11 -9.46 1.91
CA LEU A 2 0.78 -8.58 2.87
C LEU A 2 2.30 -8.75 3.00
N ILE A 3 2.79 -9.98 3.23
CA ILE A 3 4.23 -10.24 3.39
C ILE A 3 5.03 -9.68 2.20
N PHE A 4 4.49 -9.85 0.99
CA PHE A 4 5.12 -9.39 -0.25
C PHE A 4 5.08 -7.87 -0.41
N ALA A 5 4.09 -7.17 0.14
CA ALA A 5 4.03 -5.71 0.11
C ALA A 5 4.84 -5.08 1.25
N VAL A 6 4.69 -5.58 2.48
CA VAL A 6 5.19 -4.97 3.71
C VAL A 6 6.70 -5.14 3.84
N ILE A 7 7.23 -6.36 3.71
CA ILE A 7 8.65 -6.64 3.95
C ILE A 7 9.56 -5.82 3.02
N PRO A 8 9.43 -5.87 1.68
CA PRO A 8 10.31 -5.10 0.82
C PRO A 8 10.09 -3.59 0.97
N SER A 9 8.86 -3.14 1.27
CA SER A 9 8.60 -1.72 1.57
C SER A 9 9.39 -1.23 2.77
N ILE A 10 9.39 -1.98 3.87
CA ILE A 10 10.13 -1.61 5.09
C ILE A 10 11.64 -1.61 4.80
N ILE A 11 12.15 -2.66 4.17
CA ILE A 11 13.58 -2.76 3.84
C ILE A 11 14.02 -1.58 2.98
N LEU A 12 13.31 -1.29 1.89
CA LEU A 12 13.66 -0.20 1.00
C LEU A 12 13.47 1.17 1.65
N LEU A 13 12.43 1.35 2.47
CA LEU A 13 12.21 2.58 3.22
C LEU A 13 13.37 2.85 4.17
N VAL A 14 13.88 1.83 4.87
CA VAL A 14 15.05 1.98 5.75
C VAL A 14 16.30 2.35 4.96
N ILE A 15 16.54 1.69 3.82
CA ILE A 15 17.71 1.94 2.96
C ILE A 15 17.68 3.32 2.29
N LEU A 16 16.49 3.80 1.94
CA LEU A 16 16.29 5.01 1.13
C LEU A 16 15.72 6.19 1.93
N ARG A 17 15.58 6.07 3.25
CA ARG A 17 14.94 7.08 4.12
C ARG A 17 15.48 8.50 3.90
N ASP A 18 16.79 8.63 3.68
CA ASP A 18 17.46 9.93 3.52
C ASP A 18 17.13 10.63 2.18
N ARG A 19 16.48 9.92 1.26
CA ARG A 19 16.02 10.44 -0.04
C ARG A 19 14.54 10.84 -0.03
N ILE A 20 13.83 10.64 1.07
CA ILE A 20 12.38 10.81 1.15
C ILE A 20 12.02 12.00 2.02
N VAL A 21 11.13 12.85 1.50
CA VAL A 21 10.50 13.91 2.28
C VAL A 21 9.24 13.35 2.94
N ILE A 22 9.28 13.17 4.27
CA ILE A 22 8.20 12.53 5.04
C ILE A 22 6.84 13.22 4.83
N LYS A 23 6.82 14.55 4.75
CA LYS A 23 5.58 15.31 4.49
C LYS A 23 4.92 14.89 3.17
N ASN A 24 5.70 14.77 2.10
CA ASN A 24 5.19 14.41 0.78
C ASN A 24 4.72 12.96 0.78
N LEU A 25 5.48 12.05 1.39
CA LEU A 25 5.07 10.67 1.57
C LEU A 25 3.74 10.57 2.31
N ALA A 26 3.59 11.25 3.46
CA ALA A 26 2.37 11.22 4.25
C ALA A 26 1.15 11.71 3.46
N ILE A 27 1.28 12.84 2.74
CA ILE A 27 0.20 13.36 1.89
C ILE A 27 -0.18 12.34 0.81
N SER A 28 0.81 11.78 0.11
CA SER A 28 0.57 10.76 -0.92
C SER A 28 -0.13 9.53 -0.34
N LEU A 29 0.30 9.04 0.83
CA LEU A 29 -0.30 7.88 1.48
C LEU A 29 -1.74 8.15 1.90
N ILE A 30 -2.05 9.31 2.47
CA ILE A 30 -3.43 9.66 2.86
C ILE A 30 -4.34 9.69 1.64
N VAL A 31 -3.93 10.38 0.57
CA VAL A 31 -4.74 10.49 -0.66
C VAL A 31 -4.97 9.12 -1.29
N LEU A 32 -3.90 8.33 -1.46
CA LEU A 32 -4.00 7.01 -2.08
C LEU A 32 -4.77 6.01 -1.21
N PHE A 33 -4.66 6.13 0.12
CA PHE A 33 -5.43 5.31 1.04
C PHE A 33 -6.94 5.55 0.90
N ILE A 34 -7.36 6.82 0.89
CA ILE A 34 -8.78 7.17 0.72
C ILE A 34 -9.31 6.65 -0.61
N ILE A 35 -8.56 6.87 -1.69
CA ILE A 35 -8.94 6.40 -3.03
C ILE A 35 -9.03 4.87 -3.06
N GLY A 36 -8.02 4.18 -2.53
CA GLY A 36 -7.96 2.71 -2.50
C GLY A 36 -9.12 2.10 -1.72
N VAL A 37 -9.42 2.63 -0.53
CA VAL A 37 -10.54 2.15 0.29
C VAL A 37 -11.88 2.36 -0.43
N ILE A 38 -12.11 3.54 -1.01
CA ILE A 38 -13.37 3.81 -1.73
C ILE A 38 -13.51 2.86 -2.93
N TRP A 39 -12.44 2.67 -3.69
CA TRP A 39 -12.43 1.77 -4.85
C TRP A 39 -12.74 0.33 -4.46
N ASP A 40 -12.09 -0.19 -3.42
CA ASP A 40 -12.33 -1.56 -2.95
C ASP A 40 -13.76 -1.74 -2.45
N GLN A 41 -14.29 -0.78 -1.69
CA GLN A 41 -15.67 -0.86 -1.21
C GLN A 41 -16.68 -0.86 -2.36
N ILE A 42 -16.50 0.00 -3.35
CA ILE A 42 -17.35 0.04 -4.53
C ILE A 42 -17.26 -1.30 -5.28
N SER A 43 -16.05 -1.82 -5.45
CA SER A 43 -15.81 -3.07 -6.19
C SER A 43 -16.49 -4.27 -5.52
N VAL A 44 -16.43 -4.35 -4.19
CA VAL A 44 -17.14 -5.38 -3.41
C VAL A 44 -18.65 -5.21 -3.53
N ARG A 45 -19.18 -3.99 -3.35
CA ARG A 45 -20.63 -3.72 -3.44
C ARG A 45 -21.20 -4.00 -4.83
N LEU A 46 -20.42 -3.79 -5.88
CA LEU A 46 -20.80 -4.10 -7.26
C LEU A 46 -20.61 -5.58 -7.62
N GLY A 47 -20.04 -6.39 -6.72
CA GLY A 47 -19.75 -7.80 -6.98
C GLY A 47 -18.65 -8.04 -8.01
N ILE A 48 -17.81 -7.04 -8.29
CA ILE A 48 -16.66 -7.16 -9.22
C ILE A 48 -15.66 -8.18 -8.66
N TRP A 49 -15.44 -8.16 -7.33
CA TRP A 49 -14.72 -9.20 -6.61
C TRP A 49 -15.27 -9.36 -5.20
N SER A 50 -14.84 -10.43 -4.53
CA SER A 50 -15.23 -10.73 -3.16
C SER A 50 -14.04 -11.24 -2.35
N PHE A 51 -14.10 -11.05 -1.04
CA PHE A 51 -13.11 -11.56 -0.11
C PHE A 51 -13.64 -12.81 0.60
N SER A 52 -12.89 -13.91 0.54
CA SER A 52 -13.24 -15.15 1.24
C SER A 52 -13.21 -14.94 2.74
N GLN A 53 -14.38 -14.90 3.38
CA GLN A 53 -14.51 -14.61 4.82
C GLN A 53 -13.81 -15.69 5.69
N ASP A 54 -13.61 -16.89 5.15
CA ASP A 54 -12.97 -18.01 5.86
C ASP A 54 -11.45 -17.83 6.05
N LYS A 55 -10.86 -16.80 5.42
CA LYS A 55 -9.40 -16.56 5.38
C LYS A 55 -8.98 -15.19 5.90
N ILE A 56 -9.89 -14.44 6.51
CA ILE A 56 -9.62 -13.08 7.00
C ILE A 56 -9.67 -13.04 8.53
N ILE A 57 -8.82 -12.21 9.14
CA ILE A 57 -8.76 -12.05 10.60
C ILE A 57 -9.98 -11.24 11.11
N GLY A 58 -10.59 -10.44 10.23
CA GLY A 58 -11.84 -9.72 10.46
C GLY A 58 -12.15 -8.76 9.30
N ASN A 59 -13.36 -8.21 9.26
CA ASN A 59 -13.76 -7.22 8.26
C ASN A 59 -14.15 -5.89 8.91
N LEU A 60 -13.95 -4.80 8.16
CA LEU A 60 -14.45 -3.48 8.46
C LEU A 60 -15.03 -2.92 7.17
N PHE A 61 -16.30 -2.49 7.18
CA PHE A 61 -17.00 -1.99 5.99
C PHE A 61 -16.82 -2.87 4.73
N GLU A 62 -17.00 -4.20 4.89
CA GLU A 62 -16.93 -5.18 3.79
C GLU A 62 -15.49 -5.46 3.26
N ILE A 63 -14.47 -4.81 3.83
CA ILE A 63 -13.06 -4.98 3.48
C ILE A 63 -12.30 -5.66 4.62
N PRO A 64 -11.42 -6.65 4.34
CA PRO A 64 -10.55 -7.26 5.35
C PRO A 64 -9.56 -6.26 5.95
N PHE A 65 -9.21 -6.41 7.24
CA PHE A 65 -8.20 -5.55 7.88
C PHE A 65 -6.86 -5.56 7.15
N GLU A 66 -6.51 -6.71 6.60
CA GLU A 66 -5.31 -6.94 5.82
C GLU A 66 -5.21 -6.03 4.59
N GLU A 67 -6.35 -5.68 3.97
CA GLU A 67 -6.33 -4.83 2.77
C GLU A 67 -6.06 -3.37 3.09
N TYR A 68 -6.49 -2.87 4.24
CA TYR A 68 -6.11 -1.52 4.65
C TYR A 68 -4.59 -1.37 4.79
N ILE A 69 -3.93 -2.39 5.33
CA ILE A 69 -2.46 -2.42 5.43
C ILE A 69 -1.86 -2.53 4.03
N PHE A 70 -2.41 -3.39 3.16
CA PHE A 70 -1.93 -3.54 1.79
C PHE A 70 -2.03 -2.22 0.99
N ILE A 71 -3.17 -1.53 1.07
CA ILE A 71 -3.43 -0.23 0.41
C ILE A 71 -2.41 0.83 0.85
N ILE A 72 -1.91 0.78 2.09
CA ILE A 72 -0.85 1.70 2.56
C ILE A 72 0.52 1.28 2.00
N PHE A 73 0.85 -0.01 2.06
CA PHE A 73 2.20 -0.49 1.76
C PHE A 73 2.50 -0.60 0.26
N VAL A 74 1.50 -0.82 -0.60
CA VAL A 74 1.71 -0.86 -2.06
C VAL A 74 2.23 0.46 -2.63
N PRO A 75 1.66 1.63 -2.28
CA PRO A 75 2.25 2.92 -2.63
C PRO A 75 3.66 3.12 -2.10
N ILE A 76 3.93 2.72 -0.85
CA ILE A 76 5.29 2.80 -0.28
C ILE A 76 6.26 2.00 -1.14
N LEU A 77 5.92 0.75 -1.46
CA LEU A 77 6.75 -0.12 -2.31
C LEU A 77 7.04 0.56 -3.65
N SER A 78 6.01 1.08 -4.30
CA SER A 78 6.09 1.72 -5.62
C SER A 78 7.02 2.95 -5.59
N ILE A 79 6.85 3.83 -4.61
CA ILE A 79 7.68 5.03 -4.43
C ILE A 79 9.13 4.63 -4.13
N MET A 80 9.34 3.61 -3.28
CA MET A 80 10.67 3.15 -2.91
C MET A 80 11.42 2.51 -4.08
N VAL A 81 10.75 1.66 -4.87
CA VAL A 81 11.33 1.06 -6.08
C VAL A 81 11.69 2.15 -7.09
N TYR A 82 10.80 3.11 -7.33
CA TYR A 82 11.10 4.25 -8.20
C TYR A 82 12.33 5.06 -7.71
N THR A 83 12.39 5.31 -6.40
CA THR A 83 13.52 6.01 -5.77
C THR A 83 14.83 5.22 -5.90
N LEU A 84 14.77 3.88 -5.77
CA LEU A 84 15.92 3.00 -5.96
C LEU A 84 16.46 3.06 -7.39
N ILE A 85 15.57 2.93 -8.38
CA ILE A 85 15.95 2.99 -9.80
C ILE A 85 16.60 4.34 -10.12
N ASN A 86 16.01 5.44 -9.64
CA ASN A 86 16.60 6.77 -9.81
C ASN A 86 17.95 6.94 -9.11
N LYS A 87 18.19 6.24 -8.00
CA LYS A 87 19.49 6.23 -7.31
C LYS A 87 20.53 5.48 -8.13
N ILE A 88 20.16 4.34 -8.72
CA ILE A 88 21.06 3.51 -9.54
C ILE A 88 21.42 4.25 -10.83
N ASN A 89 20.45 4.83 -11.53
CA ASN A 89 20.66 5.50 -12.82
C ASN A 89 21.43 6.83 -12.74
N LYS A 90 21.54 7.44 -11.56
CA LYS A 90 22.29 8.70 -11.33
C LYS A 90 23.75 8.45 -10.93
N ASN A 91 24.11 7.21 -10.64
CA ASN A 91 25.49 6.77 -10.39
C ASN A 91 26.06 6.15 -11.67
#